data_AF-A0A2D5J9T9-F1
#
_entry.id   AF-A0A2D5J9T9-F1
#
_cell.length_a   1.000
_cell.length_b   1.000
_cell.length_c   1.000
_cell.angle_alpha   90.00
_cell.angle_beta   90.00
_cell.angle_gamma   90.00
#
_symmetry.space_group_name_H-M   'P 1'
#
loop_
_entity.id
_entity.type
_entity.pdbx_description
1 polymer ?
#
loop_
_entity_poly.entity_id
_entity_poly.type
_entity_poly.pdbx_seq_one_letter_code
_entity_poly.pdbx_strand_id
1 'polypeptide(L)' 'MAANQSSLSAFLTNRVGDCFLTIGMFAILLTFGNIDYSTVFSLAPFMSEDVITLIGICLLIGAMAKSSQIGLHV' A
#
# COMPACT_ATOMS: atom_id res chain seq x y z
N MET A 1 20.56 15.91 -18.97
CA MET A 1 20.55 15.45 -17.57
C MET A 1 19.15 15.30 -16.94
N ALA A 2 18.11 15.99 -17.43
CA ALA A 2 16.76 15.96 -16.83
C ALA A 2 16.08 14.57 -16.80
N ALA A 3 16.24 13.76 -17.86
CA ALA A 3 15.62 12.43 -17.94
C ALA A 3 16.11 11.43 -16.85
N ASN A 4 17.37 11.57 -16.40
CA ASN A 4 17.91 10.72 -15.35
C ASN A 4 17.39 11.12 -13.95
N GLN A 5 17.04 12.40 -13.75
CA GLN A 5 16.43 12.85 -12.50
C GLN A 5 14.95 12.44 -12.40
N SER A 6 14.18 12.54 -13.48
CA SER A 6 12.78 12.08 -13.49
C SER A 6 12.63 10.57 -13.34
N SER A 7 13.55 9.77 -13.90
CA SER A 7 13.55 8.31 -13.71
C SER A 7 13.95 7.92 -12.29
N LEU A 8 14.90 8.63 -11.68
CA LEU A 8 15.29 8.41 -10.28
C LEU A 8 14.15 8.79 -9.30
N SER A 9 13.46 9.91 -9.52
CA SER A 9 12.33 10.32 -8.67
C SER A 9 11.15 9.34 -8.79
N ALA A 10 10.82 8.89 -9.99
CA ALA A 10 9.80 7.86 -10.20
C ALA A 10 10.16 6.53 -9.53
N PHE A 11 11.44 6.12 -9.58
CA PHE A 11 11.92 4.93 -8.89
C PHE A 11 11.81 5.05 -7.37
N LEU A 12 12.21 6.21 -6.81
CA LEU A 12 12.11 6.47 -5.37
C LEU A 12 10.65 6.47 -4.89
N THR A 13 9.74 7.12 -5.62
CA THR A 13 8.31 7.12 -5.29
C THR A 13 7.71 5.72 -5.33
N ASN A 14 8.04 4.91 -6.34
CA ASN A 14 7.63 3.51 -6.41
C ASN A 14 8.16 2.70 -5.22
N ARG A 15 9.43 2.91 -4.85
CA ARG A 15 10.07 2.20 -3.73
C ARG A 15 9.43 2.52 -2.38
N VAL A 16 9.06 3.78 -2.15
CA VAL A 16 8.31 4.17 -0.95
C VAL A 16 6.93 3.50 -0.94
N GLY A 17 6.26 3.46 -2.10
CA GLY A 17 5.02 2.73 -2.30
C GLY A 17 5.09 1.25 -1.95
N ASP A 18 6.09 0.55 -2.49
CA ASP A 18 6.28 -0.88 -2.25
C ASP A 18 6.57 -1.17 -0.76
N CYS A 19 7.22 -0.26 -0.03
CA CYS A 19 7.39 -0.36 1.43
C CYS A 19 6.03 -0.32 2.16
N PHE A 20 5.17 0.65 1.87
CA PHE A 20 3.85 0.75 2.50
C PHE A 20 2.93 -0.41 2.11
N LEU A 21 3.00 -0.88 0.86
CA LEU A 21 2.29 -2.08 0.41
C LEU A 21 2.73 -3.32 1.20
N THR A 22 4.04 -3.49 1.39
CA THR A 22 4.60 -4.61 2.16
C THR A 22 4.18 -4.56 3.63
N ILE A 23 4.22 -3.37 4.24
CA ILE A 23 3.75 -3.16 5.62
C ILE A 23 2.25 -3.48 5.73
N GLY A 24 1.43 -3.02 4.77
CA GLY A 24 0.00 -3.32 4.73
C GLY A 24 -0.29 -4.82 4.61
N MET A 25 0.44 -5.54 3.75
CA MET A 25 0.32 -7.00 3.63
C MET A 25 0.75 -7.73 4.90
N PHE A 26 1.83 -7.28 5.56
CA PHE A 26 2.24 -7.83 6.85
C PHE A 26 1.19 -7.57 7.94
N ALA A 27 0.59 -6.38 7.96
CA ALA A 27 -0.47 -6.07 8.90
C ALA A 27 -1.70 -6.97 8.68
N ILE A 28 -2.08 -7.24 7.42
CA ILE A 28 -3.13 -8.23 7.10
C ILE A 28 -2.76 -9.62 7.66
N LEU A 29 -1.53 -10.09 7.42
CA LEU A 29 -1.06 -11.38 7.94
C LEU A 29 -1.09 -11.44 9.47
N LEU A 30 -0.70 -10.36 10.16
CA LEU A 30 -0.68 -10.32 11.62
C LEU A 30 -2.09 -10.25 12.22
N THR A 31 -3.02 -9.55 11.57
CA THR A 31 -4.40 -9.39 12.08
C THR A 31 -5.29 -10.58 11.72
N PHE A 32 -5.21 -11.09 10.50
CA PHE A 32 -6.12 -12.13 9.98
C PHE A 32 -5.47 -13.52 9.90
N GLY A 33 -4.14 -13.61 10.00
CA GLY A 33 -3.40 -14.87 9.84
C GLY A 33 -3.38 -15.41 8.40
N ASN A 34 -4.02 -14.70 7.46
CA ASN A 34 -4.18 -15.14 6.08
C ASN A 34 -4.26 -13.93 5.15
N ILE A 35 -3.81 -14.07 3.89
CA ILE A 35 -3.87 -13.01 2.86
C ILE A 35 -5.05 -13.24 1.91
N ASP A 36 -5.70 -14.39 1.97
CA ASP A 36 -6.81 -14.70 1.09
C ASP A 36 -7.97 -13.71 1.28
N TYR A 37 -8.33 -12.99 0.22
CA TYR A 37 -9.36 -11.95 0.28
C TYR A 37 -10.69 -12.48 0.83
N SER A 38 -11.06 -13.73 0.52
CA SER A 38 -12.30 -14.34 1.02
C SER A 38 -12.31 -14.41 2.55
N THR A 39 -11.16 -14.75 3.14
CA THR A 39 -10.98 -14.88 4.58
C THR A 39 -10.94 -13.49 5.22
N VAL A 40 -10.13 -12.57 4.67
CA VAL A 40 -10.00 -11.20 5.17
C VAL A 40 -11.34 -10.47 5.18
N PHE A 41 -12.13 -10.52 4.11
CA PHE A 41 -13.44 -9.87 4.06
C PHE A 41 -14.48 -10.50 4.98
N SER A 42 -14.38 -11.80 5.23
CA SER A 42 -15.29 -12.50 6.16
C SER A 42 -14.99 -12.16 7.62
N LEU A 43 -13.72 -11.92 7.95
CA LEU A 43 -13.26 -11.57 9.29
C LEU A 43 -13.22 -10.06 9.56
N ALA A 44 -13.18 -9.22 8.52
CA ALA A 44 -13.17 -7.77 8.62
C ALA A 44 -14.26 -7.19 9.57
N PRO A 45 -15.54 -7.58 9.51
CA PRO A 45 -16.56 -6.99 10.40
C PRO A 45 -16.38 -7.35 11.89
N PHE A 46 -15.54 -8.34 12.20
CA PHE A 46 -15.25 -8.75 13.58
C PHE A 46 -14.02 -8.06 14.17
N MET A 47 -13.26 -7.30 13.36
CA MET A 47 -12.05 -6.61 13.79
C MET A 47 -12.31 -5.14 14.14
N SER A 48 -11.38 -4.57 14.92
CA SER A 48 -11.40 -3.16 15.28
C SER A 48 -11.31 -2.29 14.02
N GLU A 49 -12.21 -1.31 13.92
CA GLU A 49 -12.27 -0.35 12.82
C GLU A 49 -10.96 0.42 12.65
N ASP A 50 -10.26 0.74 13.75
CA ASP A 50 -8.98 1.43 13.73
C ASP A 50 -7.90 0.63 12.99
N VAL A 51 -7.84 -0.69 13.25
CA VAL A 51 -6.86 -1.60 12.63
C VAL A 51 -7.16 -1.75 11.14
N ILE A 52 -8.43 -1.92 10.77
CA ILE A 52 -8.86 -2.03 9.36
C ILE A 52 -8.55 -0.73 8.62
N THR A 53 -8.81 0.41 9.24
CA THR A 53 -8.54 1.73 8.64
C THR A 53 -7.04 1.93 8.42
N LEU A 54 -6.19 1.55 9.39
CA LEU A 54 -4.73 1.64 9.25
C LEU A 54 -4.20 0.74 8.13
N ILE A 55 -4.69 -0.50 8.04
CA ILE A 55 -4.36 -1.43 6.95
C ILE A 55 -4.79 -0.83 5.61
N GLY A 56 -6.02 -0.32 5.54
CA GLY A 56 -6.58 0.33 4.35
C GLY A 56 -5.74 1.52 3.88
N ILE A 57 -5.30 2.39 4.81
CA ILE A 57 -4.44 3.53 4.49
C ILE A 57 -3.06 3.07 3.97
N CYS A 58 -2.44 2.06 4.59
CA CYS A 58 -1.16 1.52 4.11
C CYS A 58 -1.27 0.95 2.69
N LEU A 59 -2.32 0.16 2.43
CA LEU A 59 -2.59 -0.39 1.10
C LEU A 59 -2.93 0.70 0.08
N LEU A 60 -3.70 1.72 0.47
CA LEU A 60 -4.03 2.87 -0.36
C LEU A 60 -2.76 3.61 -0.78
N ILE A 61 -1.88 3.95 0.17
CA ILE A 61 -0.60 4.63 -0.11
C ILE A 61 0.27 3.77 -1.04
N GLY A 62 0.35 2.46 -0.79
CA GLY A 62 1.08 1.53 -1.65
C GLY A 62 0.53 1.47 -3.08
N ALA A 63 -0.79 1.40 -3.23
CA ALA A 63 -1.46 1.40 -4.53
C ALA A 63 -1.31 2.73 -5.27
N MET A 64 -1.45 3.86 -4.58
CA MET A 64 -1.32 5.22 -5.15
C MET A 64 0.09 5.49 -5.67
N ALA A 65 1.11 5.00 -4.97
CA ALA A 65 2.50 5.13 -5.40
C ALA A 65 2.78 4.36 -6.70
N LYS A 66 2.21 3.16 -6.86
CA LYS A 66 2.38 2.35 -8.08
C LYS A 66 1.59 2.89 -9.27
N SER A 67 0.41 3.46 -9.02
CA SER A 67 -0.43 4.08 -10.05
C SER A 67 0.06 5.48 -10.46
N SER A 68 1.22 5.93 -9.94
CA SER A 68 1.84 7.20 -10.35
C SER A 68 0.93 8.41 -10.08
N GLN A 69 -0.04 8.30 -9.16
CA GLN A 69 -1.10 9.28 -8.97
C GLN A 69 -0.66 10.47 -8.10
N ILE A 70 0.39 10.30 -7.29
CA ILE A 70 1.09 11.42 -6.63
C ILE A 70 2.26 11.86 -7.53
N GLY A 71 1.99 12.84 -8.41
CA GLY A 71 3.05 13.67 -9.01
C GLY A 71 3.36 13.45 -10.50
N LEU A 72 2.59 12.69 -11.26
CA LEU A 72 2.78 12.54 -12.71
C LEU A 72 1.68 13.23 -13.52
N HIS A 73 1.40 14.49 -13.17
CA HIS A 73 1.17 15.50 -14.19
C HIS A 73 2.42 16.38 -14.27
N VAL A 74 3.45 15.85 -14.93
CA VAL A 74 4.53 16.59 -15.57
C VAL A 74 4.86 15.92 -16.89
#